data_AF-A0A7C7UNT9-F1
#
_entry.id   AF-A0A7C7UNT9-F1
#
_cell.length_a   1.000
_cell.length_b   1.000
_cell.length_c   1.000
_cell.angle_alpha   90.00
_cell.angle_beta   90.00
_cell.angle_gamma   90.00
#
_symmetry.space_group_name_H-M   'P 1'
#
loop_
_entity.id
_entity.type
_entity.pdbx_description
1 polymer ?
#
loop_
_entity_poly.entity_id
_entity_poly.type
_entity_poly.pdbx_seq_one_letter_code
_entity_poly.pdbx_strand_id
1 'polypeptide(L)'
;FGYLGGAPLPFEEKFPGAEFILAFRALPLVLVVSALSSLLFYWRVLPYIVKGFSFLLQKTLDTGGAVGLGAAANIFVGMVESPLLIRPYLKEMTRTEIFTIMTCGMSTIAGTVMVLYASILKGVIPDVLGHILTASIISAPAAITVSSLMIPEKEKQTYGELVPPQTATGSMDAITKGTAEGINLLINIIAMLVVLVALVNLANQVLGLFPEIAGKPITLQRVLGYLMSPVVWLMGIPWSEAKTAGMLMGTKTILNELLAYLELSRLPDGLLCERSRLIMTYAMCGFANFGSLGIMIGGLGTMVPERRDEIVRLGLKSIVSGTLATCMTGAVVGIL
;
A
#
# COMPACT_ATOMS: atom_id res chain seq x y z
N PHE A 1 -23.73 -9.16 -12.10
CA PHE A 1 -22.35 -9.50 -11.69
C PHE A 1 -22.22 -10.88 -11.01
N GLY A 2 -23.29 -11.67 -10.77
CA GLY A 2 -23.15 -13.01 -10.18
C GLY A 2 -22.41 -13.00 -8.84
N TYR A 3 -21.52 -13.97 -8.59
CA TYR A 3 -20.70 -14.03 -7.38
C TYR A 3 -19.74 -12.83 -7.23
N LEU A 4 -19.40 -12.16 -8.33
CA LEU A 4 -18.61 -10.90 -8.29
C LEU A 4 -19.43 -9.73 -7.76
N GLY A 5 -20.76 -9.82 -7.80
CA GLY A 5 -21.69 -8.83 -7.24
C GLY A 5 -22.26 -9.20 -5.88
N GLY A 6 -21.66 -10.17 -5.17
CA GLY A 6 -22.10 -10.61 -3.84
C GLY A 6 -23.07 -11.78 -3.82
N ALA A 7 -23.35 -12.44 -4.96
CA ALA A 7 -24.11 -13.69 -4.94
C ALA A 7 -23.26 -14.86 -4.38
N PRO A 8 -23.89 -15.99 -3.96
CA PRO A 8 -23.17 -17.16 -3.46
C PRO A 8 -22.14 -17.69 -4.45
N LEU A 9 -21.07 -18.31 -3.93
CA LEU A 9 -20.04 -18.92 -4.76
C LEU A 9 -20.62 -20.10 -5.56
N PRO A 10 -20.26 -20.22 -6.86
CA PRO A 10 -20.60 -21.39 -7.65
C PRO A 10 -19.64 -22.58 -7.41
N PHE A 11 -18.68 -22.45 -6.48
CA PHE A 11 -17.67 -23.46 -6.14
C PHE A 11 -17.36 -23.45 -4.64
N GLU A 12 -16.79 -24.54 -4.13
CA GLU A 12 -16.36 -24.63 -2.73
C GLU A 12 -15.14 -23.75 -2.45
N GLU A 13 -15.19 -22.99 -1.36
CA GLU A 13 -14.07 -22.19 -0.88
C GLU A 13 -13.09 -23.08 -0.11
N LYS A 14 -11.92 -23.36 -0.70
CA LYS A 14 -10.90 -24.24 -0.08
C LYS A 14 -10.24 -23.64 1.17
N PHE A 15 -10.19 -22.32 1.28
CA PHE A 15 -9.65 -21.60 2.42
C PHE A 15 -10.17 -20.16 2.44
N PRO A 16 -10.28 -19.51 3.62
CA PRO A 16 -10.78 -18.14 3.72
C PRO A 16 -10.04 -17.18 2.80
N GLY A 17 -10.78 -16.49 1.93
CA GLY A 17 -10.25 -15.53 0.97
C GLY A 17 -9.90 -16.10 -0.41
N ALA A 18 -10.05 -17.41 -0.65
CA ALA A 18 -9.77 -18.04 -1.95
C ALA A 18 -10.68 -17.52 -3.08
N GLU A 19 -11.82 -16.96 -2.73
CA GLU A 19 -12.77 -16.31 -3.65
C GLU A 19 -12.38 -14.89 -4.08
N PHE A 20 -11.36 -14.28 -3.46
CA PHE A 20 -11.04 -12.88 -3.67
C PHE A 20 -10.32 -12.65 -5.00
N ILE A 21 -11.00 -12.01 -5.95
CA ILE A 21 -10.42 -11.64 -7.24
C ILE A 21 -10.09 -10.15 -7.24
N LEU A 22 -8.82 -9.83 -7.01
CA LEU A 22 -8.31 -8.46 -6.87
C LEU A 22 -8.78 -7.53 -8.01
N ALA A 23 -8.69 -8.00 -9.26
CA ALA A 23 -9.03 -7.23 -10.45
C ALA A 23 -10.52 -6.87 -10.58
N PHE A 24 -11.42 -7.64 -9.94
CA PHE A 24 -12.87 -7.45 -10.05
C PHE A 24 -13.54 -7.01 -8.74
N ARG A 25 -12.87 -7.14 -7.59
CA ARG A 25 -13.40 -6.72 -6.29
C ARG A 25 -12.74 -5.46 -5.74
N ALA A 26 -11.41 -5.35 -5.82
CA ALA A 26 -10.69 -4.22 -5.22
C ALA A 26 -10.43 -3.09 -6.23
N LEU A 27 -9.80 -3.43 -7.36
CA LEU A 27 -9.36 -2.45 -8.34
C LEU A 27 -10.50 -1.64 -9.00
N PRO A 28 -11.73 -2.15 -9.19
CA PRO A 28 -12.83 -1.33 -9.71
C PRO A 28 -13.21 -0.15 -8.81
N LEU A 29 -12.82 -0.14 -7.53
CA LEU A 29 -12.99 1.02 -6.66
C LEU A 29 -12.29 2.26 -7.24
N VAL A 30 -11.20 2.08 -7.98
CA VAL A 30 -10.50 3.16 -8.70
C VAL A 30 -11.44 3.91 -9.65
N LEU A 31 -12.37 3.22 -10.33
CA LEU A 31 -13.35 3.86 -11.21
C LEU A 31 -14.28 4.78 -10.42
N VAL A 32 -14.79 4.28 -9.29
CA VAL A 32 -15.72 5.00 -8.42
C VAL A 32 -15.03 6.20 -7.78
N VAL A 33 -13.82 6.02 -7.24
CA VAL A 33 -13.04 7.09 -6.62
C VAL A 33 -12.61 8.14 -7.65
N SER A 34 -12.26 7.74 -8.88
CA SER A 34 -11.94 8.68 -9.96
C SER A 34 -13.16 9.54 -10.34
N ALA A 35 -14.33 8.92 -10.52
CA ALA A 35 -15.57 9.62 -10.80
C ALA A 35 -15.99 10.55 -9.66
N LEU A 36 -15.90 10.07 -8.41
CA LEU A 36 -16.24 10.84 -7.22
C LEU A 36 -15.27 11.99 -6.99
N SER A 37 -13.95 11.76 -7.16
CA SER A 37 -12.95 12.81 -7.04
C SER A 37 -13.22 13.93 -8.05
N SER A 38 -13.45 13.58 -9.32
CA SER A 38 -13.82 14.55 -10.36
C SER A 38 -15.06 15.36 -10.00
N LEU A 39 -16.10 14.69 -9.49
CA LEU A 39 -17.33 15.35 -9.05
C LEU A 39 -17.11 16.29 -7.85
N LEU A 40 -16.36 15.85 -6.84
CA LEU A 40 -16.08 16.64 -5.64
C LEU A 40 -15.14 17.82 -5.93
N PHE A 41 -14.23 17.69 -6.90
CA PHE A 41 -13.47 18.82 -7.44
C PHE A 41 -14.36 19.80 -8.21
N TYR A 42 -15.32 19.29 -8.99
CA TYR A 42 -16.32 20.11 -9.67
C TYR A 42 -17.17 20.92 -8.67
N TRP A 43 -17.55 20.33 -7.54
CA TRP A 43 -18.27 21.03 -6.46
C TRP A 43 -17.37 21.85 -5.52
N ARG A 44 -16.05 21.86 -5.74
CA ARG A 44 -15.04 22.49 -4.86
C ARG A 44 -14.97 21.94 -3.43
N VAL A 45 -15.59 20.79 -3.15
CA VAL A 45 -15.54 20.14 -1.83
C VAL A 45 -14.12 19.69 -1.50
N LEU A 46 -13.44 19.00 -2.43
CA LEU A 46 -12.07 18.53 -2.23
C LEU A 46 -11.07 19.68 -1.98
N PRO A 47 -11.06 20.77 -2.78
CA PRO A 47 -10.25 21.95 -2.49
C PRO A 47 -10.42 22.51 -1.07
N TYR A 48 -11.66 22.59 -0.54
CA TYR A 48 -11.87 23.05 0.84
C TYR A 48 -11.31 22.07 1.87
N ILE A 49 -11.46 20.77 1.65
CA ILE A 49 -10.89 19.73 2.52
C ILE A 49 -9.36 19.81 2.51
N VAL A 50 -8.72 19.91 1.33
CA VAL A 50 -7.26 20.09 1.19
C VAL A 50 -6.80 21.29 1.99
N LYS A 51 -7.50 22.42 1.88
CA LYS A 51 -7.16 23.65 2.60
C LYS A 51 -7.27 23.47 4.12
N GLY A 52 -8.26 22.72 4.60
CA GLY A 52 -8.41 22.37 6.01
C GLY A 52 -7.27 21.50 6.53
N PHE A 53 -6.89 20.45 5.80
CA PHE A 53 -5.73 19.61 6.14
C PHE A 53 -4.41 20.39 6.07
N SER A 54 -4.25 21.26 5.08
CA SER A 54 -3.11 22.19 4.96
C SER A 54 -2.96 23.03 6.22
N PHE A 55 -4.05 23.63 6.71
CA PHE A 55 -4.03 24.43 7.92
C PHE A 55 -3.66 23.62 9.18
N LEU A 56 -4.20 22.40 9.31
CA LEU A 56 -3.96 21.55 10.48
C LEU A 56 -2.53 21.01 10.52
N LEU A 57 -2.04 20.50 9.38
CA LEU A 57 -0.78 19.77 9.30
C LEU A 57 0.44 20.67 9.10
N GLN A 58 0.28 21.88 8.56
CA GLN A 58 1.33 22.91 8.61
C GLN A 58 1.74 23.21 10.06
N LYS A 59 0.77 23.24 10.98
CA LYS A 59 1.04 23.65 12.37
C LYS A 59 1.68 22.54 13.21
N THR A 60 1.52 21.27 12.83
CA THR A 60 1.99 20.13 13.62
C THR A 60 3.23 19.47 13.04
N LEU A 61 3.29 19.29 11.71
CA LEU A 61 4.31 18.47 11.04
C LEU A 61 5.14 19.24 10.01
N ASP A 62 4.84 20.53 9.76
CA ASP A 62 5.47 21.34 8.70
C ASP A 62 5.46 20.63 7.33
N THR A 63 4.29 20.05 7.00
CA THR A 63 4.05 19.33 5.74
C THR A 63 3.02 20.05 4.87
N GLY A 64 3.20 19.98 3.54
CA GLY A 64 2.30 20.55 2.55
C GLY A 64 0.88 19.96 2.61
N GLY A 65 -0.13 20.78 2.29
CA GLY A 65 -1.54 20.40 2.43
C GLY A 65 -1.98 19.24 1.53
N ALA A 66 -1.39 19.11 0.35
CA ALA A 66 -1.64 17.99 -0.55
C ALA A 66 -1.08 16.68 0.02
N VAL A 67 0.14 16.69 0.57
CA VAL A 67 0.71 15.54 1.28
C VAL A 67 -0.17 15.15 2.46
N GLY A 68 -0.62 16.16 3.21
CA GLY A 68 -1.46 15.95 4.37
C GLY A 68 -2.79 15.26 4.08
N LEU A 69 -3.55 15.78 3.09
CA LEU A 69 -4.79 15.12 2.67
C LEU A 69 -4.50 13.71 2.10
N GLY A 70 -3.47 13.58 1.26
CA GLY A 70 -3.12 12.29 0.67
C GLY A 70 -2.78 11.25 1.75
N ALA A 71 -1.91 11.59 2.70
CA ALA A 71 -1.54 10.71 3.80
C ALA A 71 -2.75 10.33 4.67
N ALA A 72 -3.61 11.30 5.01
CA ALA A 72 -4.81 11.05 5.82
C ALA A 72 -5.83 10.17 5.08
N ALA A 73 -6.07 10.43 3.80
CA ALA A 73 -6.96 9.62 2.98
C ALA A 73 -6.45 8.17 2.87
N ASN A 74 -5.13 8.01 2.73
CA ASN A 74 -4.47 6.71 2.55
C ASN A 74 -4.55 5.77 3.77
N ILE A 75 -5.04 6.27 4.92
CA ILE A 75 -5.40 5.43 6.09
C ILE A 75 -6.63 4.57 5.77
N PHE A 76 -7.57 5.12 5.01
CA PHE A 76 -8.87 4.50 4.73
C PHE A 76 -8.97 3.96 3.30
N VAL A 77 -8.43 4.72 2.34
CA VAL A 77 -8.39 4.34 0.93
C VAL A 77 -7.00 3.87 0.52
N GLY A 78 -6.91 3.18 -0.61
CA GLY A 78 -5.65 2.60 -1.07
C GLY A 78 -4.68 3.60 -1.72
N MET A 79 -3.52 3.06 -2.08
CA MET A 79 -2.37 3.76 -2.64
C MET A 79 -2.63 4.47 -3.99
N VAL A 80 -3.72 4.15 -4.68
CA VAL A 80 -4.12 4.79 -5.95
C VAL A 80 -5.26 5.77 -5.70
N GLU A 81 -6.20 5.39 -4.84
CA GLU A 81 -7.38 6.17 -4.49
C GLU A 81 -7.01 7.45 -3.74
N SER A 82 -6.02 7.39 -2.84
CA SER A 82 -5.57 8.58 -2.12
C SER A 82 -4.98 9.65 -3.06
N PRO A 83 -4.01 9.34 -3.95
CA PRO A 83 -3.50 10.30 -4.92
C PRO A 83 -4.56 10.88 -5.85
N LEU A 84 -5.63 10.13 -6.16
CA LEU A 84 -6.74 10.64 -6.98
C LEU A 84 -7.45 11.85 -6.34
N LEU A 85 -7.52 11.92 -5.01
CA LEU A 85 -8.14 13.03 -4.28
C LEU A 85 -7.29 14.32 -4.32
N ILE A 86 -6.00 14.18 -4.63
CA ILE A 86 -5.05 15.28 -4.74
C ILE A 86 -4.44 15.39 -6.14
N ARG A 87 -5.00 14.68 -7.13
CA ARG A 87 -4.44 14.56 -8.48
C ARG A 87 -4.00 15.90 -9.10
N PRO A 88 -4.78 16.99 -9.00
CA PRO A 88 -4.38 18.25 -9.61
C PRO A 88 -3.14 18.89 -8.99
N TYR A 89 -2.79 18.51 -7.75
CA TYR A 89 -1.61 19.00 -7.05
C TYR A 89 -0.35 18.18 -7.37
N LEU A 90 -0.49 16.93 -7.80
CA LEU A 90 0.64 16.00 -8.05
C LEU A 90 1.69 16.58 -9.03
N LYS A 91 1.27 17.43 -9.96
CA LYS A 91 2.18 18.07 -10.93
C LYS A 91 3.14 19.07 -10.28
N GLU A 92 2.64 19.82 -9.32
CA GLU A 92 3.37 20.93 -8.67
C GLU A 92 4.07 20.52 -7.38
N MET A 93 3.80 19.29 -6.90
CA MET A 93 4.42 18.75 -5.70
C MET A 93 5.95 18.72 -5.78
N THR A 94 6.65 18.92 -4.67
CA THR A 94 8.10 18.69 -4.64
C THR A 94 8.40 17.20 -4.81
N ARG A 95 9.66 16.88 -5.07
CA ARG A 95 10.12 15.48 -5.12
C ARG A 95 9.87 14.75 -3.79
N THR A 96 10.06 15.43 -2.67
CA THR A 96 9.84 14.88 -1.33
C THR A 96 8.36 14.65 -1.07
N GLU A 97 7.50 15.56 -1.52
CA GLU A 97 6.05 15.42 -1.41
C GLU A 97 5.55 14.20 -2.21
N ILE A 98 5.99 14.00 -3.46
CA ILE A 98 5.67 12.78 -4.23
C ILE A 98 6.18 11.54 -3.50
N PHE A 99 7.44 11.55 -3.06
CA PHE A 99 8.01 10.40 -2.39
C PHE A 99 7.28 10.05 -1.09
N THR A 100 6.78 11.05 -0.38
CA THR A 100 5.98 10.87 0.83
C THR A 100 4.64 10.22 0.51
N ILE A 101 3.92 10.66 -0.53
CA ILE A 101 2.69 10.01 -0.99
C ILE A 101 2.95 8.55 -1.38
N MET A 102 4.04 8.29 -2.11
CA MET A 102 4.45 6.92 -2.46
C MET A 102 4.75 6.08 -1.21
N THR A 103 5.47 6.65 -0.24
CA THR A 103 5.82 5.96 1.01
C THR A 103 4.57 5.63 1.83
N CYS A 104 3.65 6.61 1.99
CA CYS A 104 2.37 6.41 2.63
C CYS A 104 1.62 5.24 1.98
N GLY A 105 1.47 5.27 0.65
CA GLY A 105 0.80 4.21 -0.12
C GLY A 105 1.40 2.82 0.09
N MET A 106 2.72 2.73 0.27
CA MET A 106 3.42 1.47 0.54
C MET A 106 3.33 1.02 2.00
N SER A 107 3.10 1.94 2.93
CA SER A 107 3.12 1.69 4.38
C SER A 107 1.76 1.35 5.00
N THR A 108 0.67 1.52 4.25
CA THR A 108 -0.70 1.25 4.73
C THR A 108 -1.38 0.20 3.86
N ILE A 109 -2.57 -0.20 4.29
CA ILE A 109 -3.49 -1.02 3.50
C ILE A 109 -4.78 -0.25 3.23
N ALA A 110 -5.50 -0.65 2.19
CA ALA A 110 -6.83 -0.11 1.89
C ALA A 110 -7.91 -0.75 2.77
N GLY A 111 -8.94 0.01 3.13
CA GLY A 111 -10.11 -0.51 3.83
C GLY A 111 -10.82 -1.65 3.08
N THR A 112 -10.71 -1.70 1.75
CA THR A 112 -11.30 -2.76 0.90
C THR A 112 -10.74 -4.15 1.17
N VAL A 113 -9.48 -4.25 1.57
CA VAL A 113 -8.80 -5.53 1.87
C VAL A 113 -8.65 -5.78 3.37
N MET A 114 -8.91 -4.77 4.20
CA MET A 114 -8.82 -4.86 5.66
C MET A 114 -9.73 -5.98 6.22
N VAL A 115 -10.97 -6.07 5.76
CA VAL A 115 -11.93 -7.11 6.18
C VAL A 115 -11.45 -8.50 5.75
N LEU A 116 -10.82 -8.61 4.59
CA LEU A 116 -10.24 -9.85 4.09
C LEU A 116 -9.07 -10.33 4.96
N TYR A 117 -8.16 -9.44 5.36
CA TYR A 117 -7.07 -9.83 6.25
C TYR A 117 -7.58 -10.16 7.66
N ALA A 118 -8.58 -9.42 8.16
CA ALA A 118 -9.22 -9.72 9.43
C ALA A 118 -9.90 -11.11 9.42
N SER A 119 -10.50 -11.53 8.30
CA SER A 119 -11.08 -12.87 8.18
C SER A 119 -10.03 -13.97 8.11
N ILE A 120 -8.91 -13.74 7.41
CA ILE A 120 -7.79 -14.69 7.31
C ILE A 120 -7.11 -14.92 8.66
N LEU A 121 -6.91 -13.87 9.44
CA LEU A 121 -6.26 -13.94 10.75
C LEU A 121 -7.24 -14.23 11.89
N LYS A 122 -8.51 -14.53 11.58
CA LYS A 122 -9.50 -14.89 12.59
C LYS A 122 -9.03 -16.15 13.33
N GLY A 123 -8.82 -16.03 14.63
CA GLY A 123 -8.30 -17.10 15.49
C GLY A 123 -6.78 -17.09 15.69
N VAL A 124 -6.05 -16.19 15.02
CA VAL A 124 -4.61 -15.98 15.26
C VAL A 124 -4.38 -14.96 16.37
N ILE A 125 -5.15 -13.86 16.36
CA ILE A 125 -5.05 -12.73 17.30
C ILE A 125 -6.48 -12.25 17.64
N PRO A 126 -6.78 -11.84 18.88
CA PRO A 126 -8.03 -11.17 19.20
C PRO A 126 -8.12 -9.80 18.48
N ASP A 127 -9.33 -9.37 18.13
CA ASP A 127 -9.59 -8.04 17.55
C ASP A 127 -8.64 -7.60 16.42
N VAL A 128 -8.41 -8.49 15.45
CA VAL A 128 -7.52 -8.23 14.31
C VAL A 128 -7.87 -6.94 13.57
N LEU A 129 -9.18 -6.65 13.43
CA LEU A 129 -9.63 -5.46 12.71
C LEU A 129 -9.15 -4.18 13.41
N GLY A 130 -9.26 -4.11 14.74
CA GLY A 130 -8.74 -3.01 15.55
C GLY A 130 -7.22 -2.87 15.38
N HIS A 131 -6.49 -3.98 15.38
CA HIS A 131 -5.04 -3.96 15.17
C HIS A 131 -4.63 -3.45 13.79
N ILE A 132 -5.27 -3.94 12.73
CA ILE A 132 -4.98 -3.51 11.36
C ILE A 132 -5.33 -2.04 11.14
N LEU A 133 -6.46 -1.56 11.66
CA LEU A 133 -6.83 -0.14 11.60
C LEU A 133 -5.80 0.73 12.34
N THR A 134 -5.40 0.29 13.53
CA THR A 134 -4.38 0.98 14.34
C THR A 134 -3.05 1.03 13.60
N ALA A 135 -2.63 -0.07 12.96
CA ALA A 135 -1.42 -0.12 12.15
C ALA A 135 -1.45 0.93 11.03
N SER A 136 -2.55 1.04 10.28
CA SER A 136 -2.69 2.07 9.23
C SER A 136 -2.58 3.50 9.77
N ILE A 137 -3.14 3.78 10.95
CA ILE A 137 -3.05 5.11 11.59
C ILE A 137 -1.62 5.44 11.99
N ILE A 138 -0.91 4.51 12.64
CA ILE A 138 0.48 4.70 13.08
C ILE A 138 1.44 4.76 11.87
N SER A 139 1.13 4.05 10.79
CA SER A 139 1.94 4.04 9.57
C SER A 139 2.00 5.40 8.88
N ALA A 140 0.97 6.24 8.97
CA ALA A 140 0.98 7.56 8.32
C ALA A 140 2.10 8.50 8.83
N PRO A 141 2.24 8.78 10.14
CA PRO A 141 3.36 9.58 10.64
C PRO A 141 4.70 8.85 10.49
N ALA A 142 4.75 7.52 10.57
CA ALA A 142 5.97 6.76 10.30
C ALA A 142 6.44 6.93 8.84
N ALA A 143 5.51 6.88 7.89
CA ALA A 143 5.79 7.07 6.48
C ALA A 143 6.34 8.46 6.17
N ILE A 144 5.72 9.51 6.72
CA ILE A 144 6.21 10.89 6.61
C ILE A 144 7.63 11.01 7.19
N THR A 145 7.86 10.44 8.37
CA THR A 145 9.19 10.47 9.01
C THR A 145 10.25 9.79 8.14
N VAL A 146 9.97 8.57 7.68
CA VAL A 146 10.90 7.79 6.85
C VAL A 146 11.13 8.45 5.50
N SER A 147 10.09 8.95 4.85
CA SER A 147 10.21 9.60 3.54
C SER A 147 11.04 10.87 3.62
N SER A 148 10.82 11.71 4.62
CA SER A 148 11.57 12.94 4.85
C SER A 148 13.04 12.67 5.23
N LEU A 149 13.34 11.59 5.96
CA LEU A 149 14.72 11.20 6.24
C LEU A 149 15.45 10.69 4.99
N MET A 150 14.77 9.90 4.15
CA MET A 150 15.36 9.32 2.95
C MET A 150 15.51 10.32 1.80
N ILE A 151 14.56 11.26 1.68
CA ILE A 151 14.57 12.35 0.69
C ILE A 151 14.16 13.65 1.39
N PRO A 152 15.12 14.39 1.98
CA PRO A 152 14.83 15.64 2.67
C PRO A 152 14.24 16.70 1.74
N GLU A 153 13.30 17.49 2.25
CA GLU A 153 12.68 18.60 1.53
C GLU A 153 13.72 19.69 1.25
N LYS A 154 13.72 20.22 0.03
CA LYS A 154 14.66 21.27 -0.42
C LYS A 154 13.95 22.47 -1.02
N GLU A 155 12.67 22.34 -1.31
CA GLU A 155 11.87 23.32 -2.04
C GLU A 155 10.70 23.77 -1.17
N LYS A 156 10.05 24.87 -1.58
CA LYS A 156 8.86 25.35 -0.90
C LYS A 156 7.70 24.39 -1.17
N GLN A 157 7.10 23.86 -0.11
CA GLN A 157 6.03 22.87 -0.18
C GLN A 157 4.76 23.41 -0.84
N THR A 158 3.94 22.49 -1.35
CA THR A 158 2.67 22.80 -2.00
C THR A 158 1.60 23.04 -0.94
N TYR A 159 1.30 24.32 -0.67
CA TYR A 159 0.32 24.70 0.36
C TYR A 159 -1.16 24.53 -0.04
N GLY A 160 -1.44 23.95 -1.21
CA GLY A 160 -2.81 23.68 -1.67
C GLY A 160 -3.55 24.92 -2.16
N GLU A 161 -2.83 26.00 -2.50
CA GLU A 161 -3.41 27.24 -3.06
C GLU A 161 -3.91 27.09 -4.49
N LEU A 162 -3.54 26.00 -5.17
CA LEU A 162 -3.94 25.72 -6.54
C LEU A 162 -5.43 25.40 -6.62
N VAL A 163 -6.16 26.21 -7.38
CA VAL A 163 -7.46 25.85 -7.93
C VAL A 163 -7.22 25.43 -9.38
N PRO A 164 -7.13 24.12 -9.67
CA PRO A 164 -6.96 23.65 -11.04
C PRO A 164 -8.13 24.10 -11.91
N PRO A 165 -7.90 24.40 -13.21
CA PRO A 165 -8.95 24.82 -14.12
C PRO A 165 -10.03 23.72 -14.24
N GLN A 166 -11.29 24.08 -14.00
CA GLN A 166 -12.42 23.17 -14.16
C GLN A 166 -12.68 22.91 -15.63
N THR A 167 -12.49 21.67 -16.06
CA THR A 167 -12.76 21.23 -17.43
C THR A 167 -14.16 20.63 -17.61
N ALA A 168 -14.89 20.39 -16.52
CA ALA A 168 -16.24 19.84 -16.54
C ALA A 168 -17.30 20.95 -16.63
N THR A 169 -18.31 20.74 -17.48
CA THR A 169 -19.41 21.71 -17.69
C THR A 169 -20.63 21.44 -16.81
N GLY A 170 -20.67 20.28 -16.12
CA GLY A 170 -21.75 19.87 -15.23
C GLY A 170 -21.38 18.66 -14.37
N SER A 171 -22.21 18.34 -13.37
CA SER A 171 -21.98 17.20 -12.46
C SER A 171 -21.88 15.86 -13.19
N MET A 172 -22.79 15.59 -14.14
CA MET A 172 -22.76 14.36 -14.93
C MET A 172 -21.57 14.32 -15.90
N ASP A 173 -21.18 15.48 -16.44
CA ASP A 173 -19.97 15.59 -17.26
C ASP A 173 -18.71 15.29 -16.42
N ALA A 174 -18.64 15.80 -15.19
CA ALA A 174 -17.56 15.50 -14.25
C ALA A 174 -17.47 13.99 -13.92
N ILE A 175 -18.61 13.34 -13.63
CA ILE A 175 -18.67 11.89 -13.40
C ILE A 175 -18.19 11.12 -14.63
N THR A 176 -18.66 11.48 -15.83
CA THR A 176 -18.35 10.76 -17.07
C THR A 176 -16.86 10.89 -17.42
N LYS A 177 -16.31 12.11 -17.35
CA LYS A 177 -14.88 12.37 -17.55
C LYS A 177 -14.03 11.63 -16.52
N GLY A 178 -14.38 11.73 -15.24
CA GLY A 178 -13.67 11.04 -14.17
C GLY A 178 -13.71 9.51 -14.32
N THR A 179 -14.82 8.96 -14.80
CA THR A 179 -14.95 7.52 -15.07
C THR A 179 -14.05 7.10 -16.23
N ALA A 180 -14.04 7.85 -17.34
CA ALA A 180 -13.20 7.56 -18.50
C ALA A 180 -11.70 7.60 -18.16
N GLU A 181 -11.27 8.58 -17.35
CA GLU A 181 -9.91 8.64 -16.82
C GLU A 181 -9.60 7.44 -15.91
N GLY A 182 -10.56 7.05 -15.07
CA GLY A 182 -10.47 5.88 -14.21
C GLY A 182 -10.27 4.57 -15.00
N ILE A 183 -10.88 4.43 -16.19
CA ILE A 183 -10.69 3.24 -17.04
C ILE A 183 -9.23 3.13 -17.49
N ASN A 184 -8.65 4.21 -18.00
CA ASN A 184 -7.24 4.22 -18.42
C ASN A 184 -6.32 3.88 -17.25
N LEU A 185 -6.61 4.43 -16.07
CA LEU A 185 -5.87 4.16 -14.84
C LEU A 185 -5.95 2.67 -14.46
N LEU A 186 -7.17 2.10 -14.43
CA LEU A 186 -7.42 0.70 -14.09
C LEU A 186 -6.68 -0.27 -15.02
N ILE A 187 -6.73 -0.05 -16.34
CA ILE A 187 -6.06 -0.92 -17.32
C ILE A 187 -4.55 -0.88 -17.12
N ASN A 188 -3.97 0.31 -16.94
CA ASN A 188 -2.53 0.45 -16.70
C ASN A 188 -2.10 -0.24 -15.40
N ILE A 189 -2.90 -0.13 -14.34
CA ILE A 189 -2.64 -0.81 -13.05
C ILE A 189 -2.64 -2.33 -13.23
N ILE A 190 -3.66 -2.90 -13.88
CA ILE A 190 -3.77 -4.34 -14.10
C ILE A 190 -2.60 -4.84 -14.95
N ALA A 191 -2.29 -4.16 -16.05
CA ALA A 191 -1.20 -4.54 -16.94
C ALA A 191 0.15 -4.53 -16.21
N MET A 192 0.47 -3.45 -15.49
CA MET A 192 1.72 -3.34 -14.74
C MET A 192 1.82 -4.38 -13.63
N LEU A 193 0.73 -4.65 -12.91
CA LEU A 193 0.69 -5.68 -11.87
C LEU A 193 1.03 -7.07 -12.45
N VAL A 194 0.38 -7.46 -13.55
CA VAL A 194 0.61 -8.76 -14.20
C VAL A 194 2.08 -8.90 -14.63
N VAL A 195 2.64 -7.86 -15.24
CA VAL A 195 4.04 -7.87 -15.69
C VAL A 195 5.00 -7.99 -14.52
N LEU A 196 4.84 -7.18 -13.47
CA LEU A 196 5.75 -7.22 -12.31
C LEU A 196 5.71 -8.57 -11.59
N VAL A 197 4.52 -9.15 -11.40
CA VAL A 197 4.37 -10.49 -10.80
C VAL A 197 5.00 -11.56 -11.68
N ALA A 198 4.81 -11.48 -13.00
CA ALA A 198 5.43 -12.41 -13.96
C ALA A 198 6.96 -12.34 -13.91
N LEU A 199 7.54 -11.14 -13.81
CA LEU A 199 8.99 -10.95 -13.69
C LEU A 199 9.55 -11.54 -12.38
N VAL A 200 8.84 -11.37 -11.26
CA VAL A 200 9.21 -12.02 -9.99
C VAL A 200 9.18 -13.54 -10.12
N ASN A 201 8.16 -14.10 -10.77
CA ASN A 201 8.08 -15.54 -10.99
C ASN A 201 9.19 -16.06 -11.91
N LEU A 202 9.51 -15.33 -12.99
CA LEU A 202 10.63 -15.66 -13.87
C LEU A 202 11.97 -15.65 -13.11
N ALA A 203 12.19 -14.63 -12.28
CA ALA A 203 13.39 -14.56 -11.43
C ALA A 203 13.48 -15.75 -10.45
N ASN A 204 12.36 -16.17 -9.85
CA ASN A 204 12.32 -17.36 -9.01
C ASN A 204 12.65 -18.64 -9.79
N GLN A 205 12.18 -18.78 -11.03
CA GLN A 205 12.53 -19.93 -11.88
C GLN A 205 14.02 -19.96 -12.20
N VAL A 206 14.62 -18.81 -12.52
CA VAL A 206 16.06 -18.70 -12.76
C VAL A 206 16.85 -19.05 -11.49
N LEU A 207 16.45 -18.56 -10.32
CA LEU A 207 17.08 -18.90 -9.04
C LEU A 207 16.93 -20.40 -8.69
N GLY A 208 15.82 -21.02 -9.10
CA GLY A 208 15.57 -22.45 -8.93
C GLY A 208 16.52 -23.35 -9.74
N LEU A 209 17.27 -22.82 -10.71
CA LEU A 209 18.29 -23.57 -11.45
C LEU A 209 19.57 -23.80 -10.64
N PHE A 210 19.78 -23.04 -9.56
CA PHE A 210 20.94 -23.21 -8.68
C PHE A 210 20.75 -24.38 -7.72
N PRO A 211 21.85 -24.94 -7.18
CA PRO A 211 21.79 -26.00 -6.19
C PRO A 211 20.91 -25.63 -4.98
N GLU A 212 20.11 -26.59 -4.52
CA GLU A 212 19.25 -26.39 -3.37
C GLU A 212 20.05 -26.07 -2.10
N ILE A 213 19.56 -25.11 -1.32
CA ILE A 213 20.12 -24.77 -0.01
C ILE A 213 19.17 -25.30 1.06
N ALA A 214 19.68 -26.20 1.91
CA ALA A 214 18.90 -26.90 2.94
C ALA A 214 17.69 -27.67 2.38
N GLY A 215 17.89 -28.39 1.26
CA GLY A 215 16.90 -29.28 0.65
C GLY A 215 15.67 -28.58 0.07
N LYS A 216 15.80 -27.30 -0.29
CA LYS A 216 14.75 -26.50 -0.94
C LYS A 216 15.35 -25.58 -2.01
N PRO A 217 14.61 -25.27 -3.09
CA PRO A 217 15.06 -24.38 -4.15
C PRO A 217 15.22 -22.94 -3.65
N ILE A 218 16.19 -22.20 -4.19
CA ILE A 218 16.40 -20.80 -3.87
C ILE A 218 15.29 -19.97 -4.50
N THR A 219 14.68 -19.08 -3.73
CA THR A 219 13.68 -18.13 -4.22
C THR A 219 13.97 -16.74 -3.65
N LEU A 220 13.46 -15.70 -4.31
CA LEU A 220 13.58 -14.31 -3.86
C LEU A 220 13.00 -14.13 -2.44
N GLN A 221 11.89 -14.79 -2.11
CA GLN A 221 11.27 -14.75 -0.78
C GLN A 221 12.22 -15.32 0.27
N ARG A 222 12.93 -16.42 -0.03
CA ARG A 222 13.89 -17.04 0.89
C ARG A 222 15.12 -16.18 1.10
N VAL A 223 15.68 -15.65 0.02
CA VAL A 223 16.85 -14.76 0.09
C VAL A 223 16.49 -13.54 0.93
N LEU A 224 15.38 -12.87 0.62
CA LEU A 224 14.94 -11.72 1.38
C LEU A 224 14.54 -12.08 2.81
N GLY A 225 13.95 -13.26 3.04
CA GLY A 225 13.56 -13.70 4.38
C GLY A 225 14.74 -13.89 5.32
N TYR A 226 15.86 -14.40 4.82
CA TYR A 226 17.11 -14.43 5.58
C TYR A 226 17.65 -13.03 5.85
N LEU A 227 17.59 -12.12 4.87
CA LEU A 227 18.00 -10.72 5.05
C LEU A 227 17.11 -9.96 6.04
N MET A 228 15.81 -10.29 6.10
CA MET A 228 14.86 -9.68 7.02
C MET A 228 14.91 -10.29 8.43
N SER A 229 15.56 -11.44 8.62
CA SER A 229 15.72 -12.06 9.95
C SER A 229 16.37 -11.13 10.99
N PRO A 230 17.51 -10.46 10.73
CA PRO A 230 18.05 -9.46 11.66
C PRO A 230 17.14 -8.23 11.81
N VAL A 231 16.42 -7.83 10.76
CA VAL A 231 15.50 -6.68 10.82
C VAL A 231 14.33 -6.97 11.76
N VAL A 232 13.72 -8.14 11.66
CA VAL A 232 12.62 -8.52 12.56
C VAL A 232 13.09 -8.74 13.99
N TRP A 233 14.33 -9.18 14.18
CA TRP A 233 14.95 -9.24 15.50
C TRP A 233 15.09 -7.84 16.13
N LEU A 234 15.49 -6.83 15.34
CA LEU A 234 15.54 -5.43 15.80
C LEU A 234 14.15 -4.86 16.15
N MET A 235 13.06 -5.42 15.60
CA MET A 235 11.69 -5.06 15.99
C MET A 235 11.25 -5.68 17.33
N GLY A 236 12.08 -6.53 17.95
CA GLY A 236 11.79 -7.15 19.24
C GLY A 236 11.35 -8.62 19.18
N ILE A 237 11.47 -9.27 18.02
CA ILE A 237 11.21 -10.72 17.86
C ILE A 237 12.41 -11.53 18.39
N PRO A 238 12.21 -12.58 19.20
CA PRO A 238 13.29 -13.44 19.66
C PRO A 238 14.09 -14.05 18.51
N TRP A 239 15.41 -14.19 18.67
CA TRP A 239 16.27 -14.73 17.60
C TRP A 239 15.86 -16.14 17.13
N SER A 240 15.35 -16.97 18.04
CA SER A 240 14.81 -18.30 17.73
C SER A 240 13.62 -18.27 16.77
N GLU A 241 12.86 -17.17 16.77
CA GLU A 241 11.66 -16.95 15.95
C GLU A 241 11.97 -16.09 14.70
N ALA A 242 13.09 -15.35 14.72
CA ALA A 242 13.45 -14.37 13.72
C ALA A 242 13.56 -14.94 12.30
N LYS A 243 13.97 -16.21 12.16
CA LYS A 243 13.98 -16.87 10.84
C LYS A 243 12.57 -17.04 10.28
N THR A 244 11.64 -17.50 11.09
CA THR A 244 10.23 -17.70 10.69
C THR A 244 9.57 -16.36 10.36
N ALA A 245 9.74 -15.37 11.24
CA ALA A 245 9.24 -14.01 11.02
C ALA A 245 9.88 -13.33 9.79
N GLY A 246 11.20 -13.49 9.61
CA GLY A 246 11.92 -12.97 8.46
C GLY A 246 11.38 -13.55 7.14
N MET A 247 11.11 -14.86 7.11
CA MET A 247 10.49 -15.51 5.95
C MET A 247 9.13 -14.90 5.58
N LEU A 248 8.28 -14.58 6.55
CA LEU A 248 7.01 -13.89 6.29
C LEU A 248 7.22 -12.49 5.69
N MET A 249 8.19 -11.71 6.18
CA MET A 249 8.55 -10.42 5.56
C MET A 249 9.09 -10.57 4.13
N GLY A 250 9.82 -11.65 3.87
CA GLY A 250 10.29 -12.04 2.54
C GLY A 250 9.12 -12.32 1.59
N THR A 251 8.16 -13.15 2.02
CA THR A 251 6.92 -13.41 1.28
C THR A 251 6.15 -12.11 1.04
N LYS A 252 5.97 -11.30 2.07
CA LYS A 252 5.25 -10.02 2.00
C LYS A 252 5.83 -9.09 0.94
N THR A 253 7.15 -8.90 0.96
CA THR A 253 7.82 -7.89 0.12
C THR A 253 7.98 -8.36 -1.32
N ILE A 254 8.24 -9.65 -1.55
CA ILE A 254 8.43 -10.19 -2.90
C ILE A 254 7.10 -10.50 -3.58
N LEU A 255 6.16 -11.12 -2.86
CA LEU A 255 4.87 -11.52 -3.40
C LEU A 255 3.78 -10.51 -3.04
N ASN A 256 3.29 -10.56 -1.81
CA ASN A 256 2.32 -9.62 -1.24
C ASN A 256 2.00 -10.00 0.22
N GLU A 257 1.39 -9.04 0.92
CA GLU A 257 0.90 -9.16 2.29
C GLU A 257 -0.25 -10.16 2.46
N LEU A 258 -1.14 -10.34 1.46
CA LEU A 258 -2.21 -11.34 1.51
C LEU A 258 -1.66 -12.75 1.72
N LEU A 259 -0.67 -13.16 0.92
CA LEU A 259 -0.02 -14.46 1.05
C LEU A 259 0.76 -14.58 2.36
N ALA A 260 1.42 -13.51 2.79
CA ALA A 260 2.12 -13.51 4.08
C ALA A 260 1.16 -13.68 5.26
N TYR A 261 -0.03 -13.07 5.23
CA TYR A 261 -1.06 -13.29 6.25
C TYR A 261 -1.66 -14.70 6.19
N LEU A 262 -1.85 -15.26 5.00
CA LEU A 262 -2.26 -16.67 4.85
C LEU A 262 -1.19 -17.61 5.44
N GLU A 263 0.09 -17.37 5.18
CA GLU A 263 1.20 -18.14 5.77
C GLU A 263 1.21 -18.01 7.28
N LEU A 264 1.08 -16.79 7.82
CA LEU A 264 0.98 -16.54 9.27
C LEU A 264 -0.20 -17.30 9.89
N SER A 265 -1.37 -17.29 9.26
CA SER A 265 -2.57 -17.98 9.76
C SER A 265 -2.44 -19.51 9.80
N ARG A 266 -1.50 -20.07 9.03
CA ARG A 266 -1.26 -21.52 8.91
C ARG A 266 -0.03 -21.98 9.67
N LEU A 267 0.68 -21.08 10.35
CA LEU A 267 1.85 -21.46 11.14
C LEU A 267 1.43 -22.38 12.30
N PRO A 268 2.12 -23.51 12.50
CA PRO A 268 1.96 -24.32 13.70
C PRO A 268 2.08 -23.51 14.99
N ASP A 269 1.33 -23.92 16.01
CA ASP A 269 1.44 -23.34 17.35
C ASP A 269 2.83 -23.52 17.93
N GLY A 270 3.33 -22.48 18.59
CA GLY A 270 4.67 -22.46 19.20
C GLY A 270 5.81 -22.01 18.28
N LEU A 271 5.61 -21.81 16.98
CA LEU A 271 6.65 -21.24 16.10
C LEU A 271 6.85 -19.74 16.26
N LEU A 272 5.78 -19.02 16.59
CA LEU A 272 5.80 -17.61 16.99
C LEU A 272 4.95 -17.49 18.25
N CYS A 273 5.52 -16.91 19.31
CA CYS A 273 4.75 -16.54 20.49
C CYS A 273 3.70 -15.45 20.16
N GLU A 274 2.72 -15.26 21.04
CA GLU A 274 1.63 -14.29 20.83
C GLU A 274 2.14 -12.86 20.57
N ARG A 275 3.17 -12.43 21.32
CA ARG A 275 3.84 -11.14 21.13
C ARG A 275 4.43 -11.01 19.73
N SER A 276 5.13 -12.04 19.24
CA SER A 276 5.70 -12.03 17.89
C SER A 276 4.64 -12.06 16.80
N ARG A 277 3.54 -12.82 16.98
CA ARG A 277 2.41 -12.80 16.06
C ARG A 277 1.84 -11.38 15.93
N LEU A 278 1.68 -10.69 17.06
CA LEU A 278 1.19 -9.30 17.09
C LEU A 278 2.15 -8.33 16.40
N ILE A 279 3.45 -8.36 16.72
CA ILE A 279 4.48 -7.53 16.05
C ILE A 279 4.43 -7.76 14.53
N MET A 280 4.37 -9.03 14.10
CA MET A 280 4.33 -9.38 12.68
C MET A 280 3.06 -8.91 11.99
N THR A 281 1.91 -8.92 12.66
CA THR A 281 0.67 -8.35 12.11
C THR A 281 0.83 -6.88 11.78
N TYR A 282 1.48 -6.08 12.63
CA TYR A 282 1.74 -4.68 12.33
C TYR A 282 2.84 -4.50 11.27
N ALA A 283 3.93 -5.27 11.38
CA ALA A 283 5.07 -5.16 10.46
C ALA A 283 4.73 -5.54 9.01
N MET A 284 3.78 -6.45 8.81
CA MET A 284 3.29 -6.84 7.49
C MET A 284 2.14 -5.98 6.97
N CYS A 285 1.56 -5.11 7.81
CA CYS A 285 0.41 -4.28 7.47
C CYS A 285 0.80 -3.09 6.58
N GLY A 286 1.13 -3.38 5.32
CA GLY A 286 1.34 -2.36 4.30
C GLY A 286 1.61 -2.97 2.93
N PHE A 287 1.30 -2.20 1.89
CA PHE A 287 1.42 -2.64 0.50
C PHE A 287 2.85 -2.65 -0.08
N ALA A 288 3.91 -2.41 0.70
CA ALA A 288 5.27 -2.37 0.16
C ALA A 288 5.72 -3.75 -0.37
N ASN A 289 5.50 -3.97 -1.68
CA ASN A 289 5.84 -5.17 -2.44
C ASN A 289 5.93 -4.88 -3.95
N PHE A 290 6.42 -5.82 -4.75
CA PHE A 290 6.62 -5.63 -6.19
C PHE A 290 5.33 -5.56 -7.01
N GLY A 291 4.26 -6.24 -6.59
CA GLY A 291 2.95 -6.12 -7.23
C GLY A 291 2.38 -4.71 -7.07
N SER A 292 2.39 -4.21 -5.84
CA SER A 292 1.99 -2.84 -5.50
C SER A 292 2.89 -1.78 -6.13
N LEU A 293 4.18 -2.07 -6.38
CA LEU A 293 5.03 -1.19 -7.18
C LEU A 293 4.51 -1.04 -8.61
N GLY A 294 4.05 -2.13 -9.22
CA GLY A 294 3.37 -2.09 -10.52
C GLY A 294 2.11 -1.23 -10.47
N ILE A 295 1.29 -1.41 -9.42
CA ILE A 295 0.08 -0.60 -9.18
C ILE A 295 0.43 0.89 -9.00
N MET A 296 1.48 1.22 -8.23
CA MET A 296 1.91 2.59 -7.98
C MET A 296 2.40 3.28 -9.25
N ILE A 297 3.30 2.63 -10.00
CA ILE A 297 3.87 3.19 -11.22
C ILE A 297 2.79 3.33 -12.30
N GLY A 298 1.93 2.32 -12.47
CA GLY A 298 0.79 2.40 -13.38
C GLY A 298 -0.21 3.47 -12.95
N GLY A 299 -0.47 3.58 -11.65
CA GLY A 299 -1.38 4.54 -11.06
C GLY A 299 -0.91 5.99 -11.22
N LEU A 300 0.15 6.35 -10.50
CA LEU A 300 0.69 7.71 -10.49
C LEU A 300 1.22 8.13 -11.86
N GLY A 301 1.82 7.21 -12.62
CA GLY A 301 2.34 7.48 -13.96
C GLY A 301 1.23 7.81 -14.97
N THR A 302 0.01 7.30 -14.78
CA THR A 302 -1.16 7.69 -15.59
C THR A 302 -1.79 9.00 -15.09
N MET A 303 -1.73 9.29 -13.78
CA MET A 303 -2.27 10.52 -13.20
C MET A 303 -1.47 11.77 -13.55
N VAL A 304 -0.14 11.66 -13.58
CA VAL A 304 0.82 12.73 -13.91
C VAL A 304 1.91 12.21 -14.86
N PRO A 305 1.59 12.04 -16.15
CA PRO A 305 2.52 11.51 -17.15
C PRO A 305 3.83 12.28 -17.25
N GLU A 306 3.81 13.60 -17.03
CA GLU A 306 5.00 14.46 -17.09
C GLU A 306 6.05 14.12 -16.04
N ARG A 307 5.65 13.45 -14.94
CA ARG A 307 6.54 13.05 -13.84
C ARG A 307 6.79 11.55 -13.78
N ARG A 308 6.40 10.81 -14.83
CA ARG A 308 6.52 9.35 -14.88
C ARG A 308 7.95 8.87 -14.61
N ASP A 309 8.96 9.53 -15.19
CA ASP A 309 10.36 9.14 -15.00
C ASP A 309 10.83 9.30 -13.55
N GLU A 310 10.36 10.34 -12.88
CA GLU A 310 10.65 10.56 -11.47
C GLU A 310 9.98 9.50 -10.59
N ILE A 311 8.69 9.21 -10.83
CA ILE A 311 7.94 8.16 -10.12
C ILE A 311 8.64 6.80 -10.27
N VAL A 312 9.07 6.44 -11.49
CA VAL A 312 9.79 5.18 -11.73
C VAL A 312 11.12 5.14 -10.97
N ARG A 313 11.89 6.24 -10.95
CA ARG A 313 13.16 6.33 -10.19
C ARG A 313 12.95 6.25 -8.68
N LEU A 314 11.82 6.71 -8.17
CA LEU A 314 11.44 6.62 -6.76
C LEU A 314 10.83 5.26 -6.39
N GLY A 315 10.38 4.48 -7.38
CA GLY A 315 9.65 3.23 -7.19
C GLY A 315 10.32 2.25 -6.23
N LEU A 316 11.57 1.84 -6.49
CA LEU A 316 12.26 0.90 -5.60
C LEU A 316 12.50 1.47 -4.20
N LYS A 317 12.76 2.79 -4.10
CA LYS A 317 12.90 3.47 -2.80
C LYS A 317 11.59 3.49 -2.02
N SER A 318 10.44 3.50 -2.70
CA SER A 318 9.13 3.45 -2.06
C SER A 318 8.85 2.11 -1.37
N ILE A 319 9.36 0.99 -1.93
CA ILE A 319 9.28 -0.33 -1.27
C ILE A 319 10.09 -0.31 0.03
N VAL A 320 11.32 0.21 -0.02
CA VAL A 320 12.22 0.28 1.14
C VAL A 320 11.62 1.17 2.23
N SER A 321 11.24 2.40 1.88
CA SER A 321 10.63 3.34 2.83
C SER A 321 9.32 2.83 3.42
N GLY A 322 8.43 2.25 2.61
CA GLY A 322 7.19 1.66 3.09
C GLY A 322 7.43 0.47 4.02
N THR A 323 8.40 -0.38 3.72
CA THR A 323 8.80 -1.50 4.60
C THR A 323 9.41 -0.99 5.90
N LEU A 324 10.25 0.04 5.86
CA LEU A 324 10.80 0.65 7.06
C LEU A 324 9.70 1.27 7.93
N ALA A 325 8.72 1.93 7.32
CA ALA A 325 7.58 2.50 8.04
C ALA A 325 6.74 1.42 8.74
N THR A 326 6.44 0.29 8.07
CA THR A 326 5.75 -0.83 8.74
C THR A 326 6.63 -1.53 9.77
N CYS A 327 7.94 -1.60 9.56
CA CYS A 327 8.86 -2.10 10.58
C CYS A 327 8.87 -1.20 11.83
N MET A 328 8.79 0.12 11.65
CA MET A 328 8.65 1.06 12.77
C MET A 328 7.33 0.85 13.53
N THR A 329 6.21 0.62 12.84
CA THR A 329 4.94 0.32 13.52
C THR A 329 5.00 -1.00 14.28
N GLY A 330 5.60 -2.04 13.71
CA GLY A 330 5.87 -3.31 14.40
C GLY A 330 6.75 -3.13 15.64
N ALA A 331 7.82 -2.33 15.54
CA ALA A 331 8.70 -2.05 16.67
C ALA A 331 8.01 -1.28 17.80
N VAL A 332 7.14 -0.31 17.47
CA VAL A 332 6.31 0.40 18.46
C VAL A 332 5.43 -0.57 19.23
N VAL A 333 4.79 -1.52 18.55
CA VAL A 333 4.00 -2.57 19.19
C VAL A 333 4.86 -3.52 20.00
N GLY A 334 6.10 -3.78 19.59
CA GLY A 334 7.05 -4.55 20.38
C GLY A 334 7.44 -3.90 21.70
N ILE A 335 7.35 -2.56 21.81
CA ILE A 335 7.64 -1.82 23.05
C ILE A 335 6.46 -1.84 24.04
N LEU A 336 5.23 -1.84 23.51
CA LEU A 336 3.98 -1.85 24.29
C LEU A 336 3.65 -3.25 24.83
#